data_AF-A1B8J5-F1
#
_entry.id   AF-A1B8J5-F1
#
_cell.length_a   1.000
_cell.length_b   1.000
_cell.length_c   1.000
_cell.angle_alpha   90.00
_cell.angle_beta   90.00
_cell.angle_gamma   90.00
#
_symmetry.space_group_name_H-M   'P 1'
#
loop_
_entity.id
_entity.type
_entity.pdbx_description
1 polymer ?
#
loop_
_entity_poly.entity_id
_entity_poly.type
_entity_poly.pdbx_seq_one_letter_code
_entity_poly.pdbx_strand_id
1 'polypeptide(L)' 'MSLVRNERLKLAANFLNALGIGLIGIAVLRPVVEAGDPSYTTLAGWSFAGLAIHAAAHYILGYLR' A
#
# COMPACT_ATOMS: atom_id res chain seq x y z
N MET A 1 14.66 5.16 -21.38
CA MET A 1 14.77 5.37 -19.90
C MET A 1 16.13 4.81 -19.49
N SER A 2 16.99 5.51 -18.74
CA SER A 2 18.30 4.95 -18.33
C SER A 2 18.12 3.72 -17.43
N LEU A 3 18.97 2.70 -17.56
CA LEU A 3 18.95 1.49 -16.71
C LEU A 3 18.95 1.85 -15.22
N VAL A 4 19.82 2.78 -14.82
CA VAL A 4 19.93 3.26 -13.44
C VAL A 4 18.61 3.90 -12.96
N ARG A 5 17.89 4.59 -13.85
CA ARG A 5 16.59 5.20 -13.52
C ARG A 5 15.51 4.12 -13.28
N ASN A 6 15.51 3.06 -14.09
CA ASN A 6 14.56 1.95 -13.95
C ASN A 6 14.76 1.20 -12.64
N GLU A 7 16.02 0.93 -12.27
CA GLU A 7 16.35 0.26 -11.00
C GLU A 7 15.90 1.08 -9.79
N ARG A 8 16.15 2.40 -9.79
CA ARG A 8 15.69 3.31 -8.73
C ARG A 8 14.16 3.33 -8.62
N LEU A 9 13.45 3.42 -9.74
CA LEU A 9 11.99 3.39 -9.77
C LEU A 9 11.45 2.04 -9.29
N LYS A 10 12.08 0.94 -9.67
CA LYS A 10 11.72 -0.41 -9.20
C LYS A 10 11.89 -0.53 -7.69
N LEU A 11 13.00 0.00 -7.14
CA LEU A 11 13.24 0.01 -5.69
C LEU A 11 12.15 0.81 -4.94
N ALA A 12 11.85 2.01 -5.42
CA ALA A 12 10.83 2.89 -4.84
C ALA A 12 9.42 2.26 -4.94
N ALA A 13 9.08 1.66 -6.08
CA ALA A 13 7.79 1.01 -6.25
C ALA A 13 7.66 -0.24 -5.35
N ASN A 14 8.72 -1.03 -5.19
CA ASN A 14 8.70 -2.15 -4.23
C ASN A 14 8.55 -1.68 -2.78
N PHE A 15 9.18 -0.56 -2.41
CA PHE A 15 8.99 0.04 -1.09
C PHE A 15 7.55 0.50 -0.87
N LEU A 16 6.96 1.21 -1.84
CA LEU A 16 5.57 1.63 -1.79
C LEU A 16 4.62 0.42 -1.73
N ASN A 17 4.92 -0.65 -2.47
CA ASN A 17 4.15 -1.89 -2.39
C ASN A 17 4.14 -2.47 -0.96
N ALA A 18 5.30 -2.56 -0.33
CA ALA A 18 5.42 -3.05 1.05
C ALA A 18 4.66 -2.16 2.04
N LEU A 19 4.74 -0.84 1.89
CA LEU A 19 3.94 0.11 2.69
C LEU A 19 2.43 -0.10 2.48
N GLY A 20 1.98 -0.23 1.22
CA GLY A 20 0.57 -0.46 0.89
C GLY A 20 0.03 -1.72 1.55
N ILE A 21 0.78 -2.83 1.48
CA ILE A 21 0.43 -4.08 2.17
C ILE A 21 0.39 -3.89 3.70
N GLY A 22 1.36 -3.17 4.27
CA GLY A 22 1.38 -2.86 5.71
C GLY A 22 0.14 -2.08 6.16
N LEU A 23 -0.28 -1.07 5.39
CA LEU A 23 -1.48 -0.27 5.66
C LEU A 23 -2.76 -1.10 5.54
N ILE A 24 -2.85 -1.98 4.54
CA ILE A 24 -3.97 -2.94 4.43
C ILE A 24 -3.99 -3.86 5.65
N GLY A 25 -2.84 -4.36 6.09
CA GLY A 25 -2.72 -5.15 7.31
C GLY A 25 -3.20 -4.41 8.56
N ILE A 26 -2.82 -3.13 8.72
CA ILE A 26 -3.32 -2.27 9.80
C ILE A 26 -4.84 -2.14 9.74
N ALA A 27 -5.42 -1.93 8.55
CA ALA A 27 -6.86 -1.83 8.39
C ALA A 27 -7.58 -3.10 8.90
N VAL A 28 -7.01 -4.28 8.69
CA VAL A 28 -7.58 -5.56 9.19
C VAL A 28 -7.33 -5.76 10.69
N LEU A 29 -6.16 -5.39 11.20
CA LEU A 29 -5.80 -5.60 12.61
C LEU A 29 -6.51 -4.63 13.56
N ARG A 30 -6.76 -3.39 13.14
CA ARG A 30 -7.30 -2.34 14.01
C ARG A 30 -8.66 -2.71 14.64
N PRO A 31 -9.65 -3.22 13.88
CA PRO A 31 -10.93 -3.66 14.46
C PRO A 31 -10.80 -4.78 15.49
N VAL A 32 -9.79 -5.65 15.34
CA VAL A 32 -9.50 -6.73 16.30
C VAL A 32 -8.99 -6.15 17.63
N VAL A 33 -8.26 -5.03 17.58
CA VAL A 33 -7.70 -4.36 18.76
C VAL A 33 -8.71 -3.40 19.42
N GLU A 34 -9.63 -2.80 18.66
CA GLU A 34 -10.58 -1.78 19.15
C GLU A 34 -11.78 -2.33 19.97
N ALA A 35 -11.79 -3.63 20.30
CA ALA A 35 -12.63 -4.25 21.34
C ALA A 35 -14.09 -3.75 21.45
N GLY A 36 -14.82 -3.69 20.33
CA GLY A 36 -16.28 -3.59 20.32
C GLY A 36 -16.89 -2.37 19.62
N ASP A 37 -16.10 -1.36 19.25
CA ASP A 37 -16.61 -0.21 18.48
C ASP A 37 -15.62 0.27 17.40
N PRO A 38 -15.39 -0.54 16.35
CA PRO A 38 -14.52 -0.15 15.24
C PRO A 38 -15.16 0.94 14.39
N SER A 39 -14.45 2.06 14.22
CA SER A 39 -14.88 3.13 13.32
C SER A 39 -14.80 2.68 11.85
N TYR A 40 -15.95 2.46 11.21
CA TYR A 40 -16.02 2.10 9.78
C TYR A 40 -15.39 3.16 8.86
N THR A 41 -15.49 4.44 9.22
CA THR A 41 -14.82 5.53 8.49
C THR A 41 -13.30 5.37 8.54
N THR A 42 -12.77 5.01 9.71
CA THR A 42 -11.32 4.82 9.87
C THR A 42 -10.86 3.55 9.17
N LEU A 43 -11.62 2.46 9.26
CA LEU A 43 -11.39 1.23 8.50
C LEU A 43 -11.33 1.52 6.99
N ALA A 44 -12.34 2.19 6.45
CA ALA A 44 -12.41 2.55 5.04
C ALA A 44 -11.24 3.45 4.62
N GLY A 45 -10.85 4.41 5.48
CA GLY A 45 -9.69 5.28 5.24
C GLY A 45 -8.38 4.49 5.12
N TRP A 46 -8.08 3.62 6.07
CA TRP A 46 -6.86 2.79 6.02
C TRP A 46 -6.87 1.79 4.87
N SER A 47 -8.01 1.11 4.62
CA SER A 47 -8.17 0.18 3.51
C SER A 47 -7.97 0.89 2.16
N PHE A 48 -8.60 2.04 1.97
CA PHE A 48 -8.48 2.81 0.73
C PHE A 48 -7.06 3.34 0.53
N ALA A 49 -6.45 3.92 1.56
CA ALA A 49 -5.07 4.41 1.48
C ALA A 49 -4.09 3.29 1.14
N GLY A 50 -4.20 2.13 1.81
CA GLY A 50 -3.36 0.97 1.56
C GLY A 50 -3.55 0.42 0.14
N LEU A 51 -4.80 0.25 -0.32
CA LEU A 51 -5.11 -0.21 -1.67
C LEU A 51 -4.63 0.76 -2.74
N ALA A 52 -4.81 2.07 -2.55
CA ALA A 52 -4.37 3.08 -3.51
C ALA A 52 -2.84 3.05 -3.69
N ILE A 53 -2.09 2.99 -2.58
CA ILE A 53 -0.62 2.93 -2.62
C ILE A 53 -0.15 1.60 -3.22
N HIS A 54 -0.77 0.49 -2.83
CA HIS A 54 -0.47 -0.83 -3.39
C HIS A 54 -0.73 -0.88 -4.91
N ALA A 55 -1.88 -0.39 -5.37
CA ALA A 55 -2.22 -0.33 -6.79
C ALA A 55 -1.27 0.58 -7.58
N ALA A 56 -0.92 1.76 -7.04
CA ALA A 56 0.04 2.66 -7.67
C ALA A 56 1.44 2.01 -7.81
N ALA A 57 1.90 1.29 -6.80
CA ALA A 57 3.15 0.55 -6.85
C ALA A 57 3.11 -0.54 -7.95
N HIS A 58 2.04 -1.31 -8.02
CA HIS A 58 1.85 -2.33 -9.05
C HIS A 58 1.75 -1.75 -10.46
N TYR A 59 1.11 -0.58 -10.62
CA TYR A 59 1.08 0.13 -11.89
C TYR A 59 2.48 0.50 -12.37
N ILE A 60 3.32 1.08 -11.48
CA ILE A 60 4.70 1.43 -11.81
C ILE A 60 5.53 0.18 -12.13
N LEU A 61 5.43 -0.87 -11.32
CA LEU A 61 6.15 -2.12 -11.55
C LEU A 61 5.73 -2.81 -12.85
N GLY A 62 4.44 -2.76 -13.19
CA GLY A 62 3.89 -3.28 -14.44
C GLY A 62 4.42 -2.53 -15.67
N TYR A 63 4.58 -1.21 -15.56
CA TYR A 63 5.16 -0.39 -16.63
C TYR A 63 6.68 -0.59 -16.81
N LEU A 64 7.38 -1.07 -15.78
CA LEU A 64 8.82 -1.35 -15.80
C LEU A 64 9.17 -2.79 -16.22
N ARG A 65 8.17 -3.66 -16.40
CA ARG A 65 8.33 -5.01 -16.97
C ARG A 65 8.44 -4.93 -18.48
#